data_AF-A0A967CXG1-F1
#
_entry.id   AF-A0A967CXG1-F1
#
_cell.length_a   1.000
_cell.length_b   1.000
_cell.length_c   1.000
_cell.angle_alpha   90.00
_cell.angle_beta   90.00
_cell.angle_gamma   90.00
#
_symmetry.space_group_name_H-M   'P 1'
#
loop_
_entity.id
_entity.type
_entity.pdbx_description
1 polymer ?
#
loop_
_entity_poly.entity_id
_entity_poly.type
_entity_poly.pdbx_seq_one_letter_code
_entity_poly.pdbx_strand_id
1 'polypeptide(L)' 'GTTFFVLEMMPKYKNKLEFLNTLAHEMVHLWQQTVMQDTGNHNKLFWSFRTKFKKLNLRLSY' A
#
# COMPACT_ATOMS: atom_id res chain seq x y z
N GLY A 1 -10.03 11.49 20.36
CA GLY A 1 -10.78 10.34 19.80
C GLY A 1 -9.79 9.37 19.23
N THR A 2 -10.05 8.07 19.35
CA THR A 2 -9.15 7.03 18.79
C THR A 2 -9.36 6.93 17.29
N THR A 3 -8.31 7.13 16.50
CA THR A 3 -8.30 6.88 15.05
C THR A 3 -7.96 5.41 14.81
N PHE A 4 -8.74 4.72 13.98
CA PHE A 4 -8.54 3.33 13.61
C PHE A 4 -8.41 3.23 12.08
N PHE A 5 -7.38 2.52 11.62
CA PHE A 5 -7.11 2.31 10.20
C PHE A 5 -7.21 0.82 9.90
N VAL A 6 -7.84 0.49 8.77
CA VAL A 6 -8.02 -0.89 8.30
C VAL A 6 -7.54 -1.02 6.86
N LEU A 7 -7.03 -2.20 6.55
CA LEU A 7 -6.70 -2.60 5.19
C LEU A 7 -7.91 -3.31 4.59
N GLU A 8 -8.52 -2.71 3.58
CA GLU A 8 -9.67 -3.26 2.88
C GLU A 8 -9.26 -3.76 1.49
N MET A 9 -9.82 -4.90 1.08
CA MET A 9 -9.44 -5.59 -0.15
C MET A 9 -10.68 -6.14 -0.85
N MET A 10 -10.60 -6.28 -2.17
CA MET A 10 -11.66 -6.95 -2.92
C MET A 10 -11.67 -8.44 -2.59
N PRO A 11 -12.85 -9.11 -2.58
CA PRO A 11 -12.93 -10.54 -2.30
C PRO A 11 -12.37 -11.41 -3.43
N LYS A 12 -12.18 -10.86 -4.63
CA LYS A 12 -11.69 -11.57 -5.83
C LYS A 12 -10.80 -10.65 -6.67
N TYR A 13 -9.79 -11.26 -7.29
CA TYR A 13 -8.85 -10.60 -8.20
C TYR A 13 -8.69 -11.41 -9.48
N LYS A 14 -8.33 -10.75 -10.58
CA LYS A 14 -8.14 -11.41 -11.88
C LYS A 14 -7.01 -12.44 -11.85
N ASN A 15 -5.94 -12.14 -11.11
CA ASN A 15 -4.77 -12.99 -10.98
C ASN A 15 -3.99 -12.66 -9.70
N LYS A 16 -3.03 -13.52 -9.35
CA LYS A 16 -2.19 -13.37 -8.15
C LYS A 16 -1.36 -12.08 -8.17
N LEU A 17 -0.93 -11.61 -9.34
CA LEU A 17 -0.10 -10.41 -9.44
C LEU A 17 -0.91 -9.15 -9.09
N GLU A 18 -2.15 -9.02 -9.56
CA GLU A 18 -3.05 -7.93 -9.18
C GLU A 18 -3.32 -7.94 -7.67
N PHE A 19 -3.64 -9.11 -7.11
CA PHE A 19 -3.81 -9.25 -5.66
C PHE A 19 -2.58 -8.76 -4.88
N LEU A 20 -1.37 -9.19 -5.28
CA LEU A 20 -0.14 -8.78 -4.61
C LEU A 20 0.17 -7.29 -4.77
N ASN A 21 -0.12 -6.70 -5.93
CA ASN A 21 0.06 -5.26 -6.14
C ASN A 21 -0.87 -4.46 -5.22
N THR A 22 -2.16 -4.80 -5.17
CA THR A 22 -3.12 -4.11 -4.29
C THR A 22 -2.79 -4.33 -2.83
N LEU A 23 -2.47 -5.56 -2.41
CA LEU A 23 -2.13 -5.85 -1.01
C LEU A 23 -0.92 -5.02 -0.57
N ALA A 24 0.15 -5.03 -1.37
CA ALA A 24 1.36 -4.29 -1.04
C ALA A 24 1.10 -2.78 -1.03
N HIS A 25 0.28 -2.24 -1.95
CA HIS A 25 -0.13 -0.83 -1.98
C HIS A 25 -0.81 -0.44 -0.66
N GLU A 26 -1.84 -1.18 -0.25
CA GLU A 26 -2.59 -0.88 0.97
C GLU A 26 -1.77 -1.08 2.24
N MET A 27 -0.82 -2.02 2.26
CA MET A 27 0.12 -2.18 3.38
C MET A 27 1.01 -0.95 3.56
N VAL A 28 1.42 -0.28 2.46
CA VAL A 28 2.20 0.96 2.55
C VAL A 28 1.35 2.09 3.14
N HIS A 29 0.09 2.21 2.71
CA HIS A 29 -0.84 3.19 3.28
C HIS A 29 -1.08 2.97 4.78
N LEU A 30 -1.38 1.73 5.15
CA LEU A 30 -1.61 1.40 6.56
C LEU A 30 -0.37 1.70 7.41
N TRP A 31 0.83 1.36 6.91
CA TRP A 31 2.08 1.70 7.59
C TRP A 31 2.31 3.22 7.69
N GLN A 32 2.03 3.98 6.63
CA GLN A 32 2.12 5.45 6.65
C GLN A 32 1.22 6.04 7.74
N GLN A 33 -0.02 5.57 7.84
CA GLN A 33 -1.01 6.09 8.77
C GLN A 33 -0.75 5.67 10.22
N THR A 34 -0.38 4.40 10.44
CA THR A 34 -0.28 3.83 11.79
C THR A 34 1.09 4.03 12.43
N VAL A 35 2.17 3.92 11.66
CA VAL A 35 3.54 4.00 12.20
C VAL A 35 4.13 5.37 11.99
N MET A 36 4.00 5.91 10.78
CA MET A 36 4.59 7.21 10.43
C MET A 36 3.69 8.39 10.81
N GLN A 37 2.45 8.13 11.21
CA GLN A 37 1.43 9.13 11.55
C GLN A 37 1.24 10.17 10.43
N ASP A 38 1.41 9.71 9.19
CA ASP A 38 1.25 10.48 7.96
C ASP A 38 -0.17 10.30 7.40
N THR A 39 -0.51 11.12 6.41
CA THR A 39 -1.83 11.21 5.78
C THR A 39 -2.28 9.96 5.01
N GLY A 40 -1.36 9.05 4.66
CA GLY A 40 -1.65 7.92 3.76
C GLY A 40 -1.82 8.34 2.30
N ASN A 41 -1.38 9.54 1.92
CA ASN A 41 -1.39 9.99 0.54
C ASN A 41 -0.18 9.45 -0.24
N HIS A 42 -0.29 9.43 -1.57
CA HIS A 42 0.80 9.11 -2.51
C HIS A 42 1.89 10.20 -2.57
N ASN A 43 2.52 10.47 -1.43
CA ASN A 43 3.54 11.49 -1.26
C ASN A 43 4.96 10.89 -1.39
N LYS A 44 5.99 11.68 -1.04
CA LYS A 44 7.40 11.25 -1.12
C LYS A 44 7.67 9.97 -0.31
N LEU A 45 7.01 9.79 0.82
CA LEU A 45 7.16 8.61 1.68
C LEU A 45 6.59 7.36 0.98
N PHE A 46 5.39 7.45 0.42
CA PHE A 46 4.80 6.38 -0.39
C PHE A 46 5.69 6.01 -1.58
N TRP A 47 6.09 7.00 -2.39
CA TRP A 47 6.90 6.76 -3.58
C TRP A 47 8.32 6.26 -3.28
N SER A 48 8.82 6.41 -2.05
CA SER A 48 10.10 5.83 -1.63
C SER A 48 10.11 4.29 -1.73
N PHE A 49 8.94 3.64 -1.71
CA PHE A 49 8.81 2.19 -1.85
C PHE A 49 8.85 1.70 -3.30
N ARG A 50 8.79 2.58 -4.29
CA ARG A 50 8.75 2.21 -5.72
C ARG A 50 9.91 1.29 -6.12
N THR A 51 11.12 1.55 -5.64
CA THR A 51 12.29 0.71 -5.91
C THR A 51 12.18 -0.66 -5.25
N LYS A 52 11.63 -0.74 -4.03
CA LYS A 52 11.39 -2.03 -3.33
C LYS A 52 10.35 -2.86 -4.09
N PHE A 53 9.26 -2.25 -4.54
CA PHE A 53 8.23 -2.91 -5.35
C PHE A 53 8.82 -3.46 -6.65
N LYS A 54 9.60 -2.64 -7.36
CA LYS A 54 10.24 -3.06 -8.61
C LYS A 54 11.16 -4.28 -8.43
N LYS A 55 11.91 -4.36 -7.32
CA LYS A 55 12.77 -5.52 -7.01
C LYS A 55 11.97 -6.81 -6.80
N LEU A 56 10.72 -6.72 -6.36
CA LEU A 56 9.80 -7.84 -6.16
C LEU A 56 8.91 -8.12 -7.38
N ASN A 57 9.19 -7.47 -8.51
CA ASN A 57 8.36 -7.50 -9.71
C ASN A 57 6.90 -7.03 -9.47
N LEU A 58 6.70 -6.16 -8.49
CA LEU A 58 5.44 -5.50 -8.18
C LEU A 58 5.42 -4.09 -8.77
N ARG A 59 4.22 -3.53 -8.90
CA ARG A 59 3.99 -2.17 -9.36
C ARG A 59 3.31 -1.36 -8.27
N LEU A 60 3.96 -0.27 -7.88
CA LEU A 60 3.36 0.76 -7.04
C LEU A 60 2.74 1.80 -7.98
N SER A 61 1.41 1.86 -8.02
CA SER A 61 0.64 2.82 -8.82
C SER A 61 -0.15 3.76 -7.92
N TYR A 62 -0.76 4.78 -8.54
CA TYR A 62 -1.90 5.48 -7.94
C TYR A 62 -3.09 4.54 -7.81
#